data_AF-A0A8H5RKS7-F1
#
_entry.id   AF-A0A8H5RKS7-F1
#
_cell.length_a   1.000
_cell.length_b   1.000
_cell.length_c   1.000
_cell.angle_alpha   90.00
_cell.angle_beta   90.00
_cell.angle_gamma   90.00
#
_symmetry.space_group_name_H-M   'P 1'
#
loop_
_entity.id
_entity.type
_entity.pdbx_description
1 polymer ?
#
loop_
_entity_poly.entity_id
_entity_poly.type
_entity_poly.pdbx_seq_one_letter_code
_entity_poly.pdbx_strand_id
1 'polypeptide(L)'
;MVHKITFDIENRTPFYLIPNGQFAYWGNTNSGPETIKPYSIGSGGVFQASAAPWVGSAGISGYTIANPAIWIAMLGSDPDWSAEANSARVAMSTKPLTMDKDLYNYMYSVNVTNLTLPTPNGHINLTCSIGSDDDTAALFTLTFYKGTGVTDEALGVVVPEEK
;
A
#
# COMPACT_ATOMS: atom_id res chain seq x y z
N MET A 1 -24.06 8.86 2.32
CA MET A 1 -22.63 8.85 2.61
C MET A 1 -21.91 8.67 1.27
N VAL A 2 -20.64 9.05 1.14
CA VAL A 2 -19.88 8.85 -0.12
C VAL A 2 -18.80 7.82 0.18
N HIS A 3 -18.74 6.74 -0.59
CA HIS A 3 -17.69 5.73 -0.47
C HIS A 3 -16.32 6.38 -0.59
N LYS A 4 -15.48 6.22 0.42
CA LYS A 4 -14.16 6.84 0.53
C LYS A 4 -13.25 5.94 1.35
N ILE A 5 -12.09 5.63 0.79
CA ILE A 5 -11.03 4.90 1.48
C ILE A 5 -9.81 5.81 1.61
N THR A 6 -9.41 6.07 2.84
CA THR A 6 -8.11 6.68 3.16
C THR A 6 -7.08 5.58 3.36
N PHE A 7 -5.93 5.65 2.70
CA PHE A 7 -4.86 4.70 2.95
C PHE A 7 -3.89 5.28 3.98
N ASP A 8 -3.78 4.62 5.12
CA ASP A 8 -2.78 4.94 6.15
C ASP A 8 -1.66 3.91 6.07
N ILE A 9 -0.42 4.38 5.86
CA ILE A 9 0.73 3.52 5.67
C ILE A 9 1.67 3.69 6.85
N GLU A 10 1.75 2.67 7.69
CA GLU A 10 2.66 2.62 8.81
C GLU A 10 3.98 1.97 8.39
N ASN A 11 5.00 2.79 8.27
CA ASN A 11 6.34 2.35 7.93
C ASN A 11 7.16 2.09 9.20
N ARG A 12 7.21 0.84 9.67
CA ARG A 12 8.09 0.39 10.75
C ARG A 12 9.42 -0.15 10.22
N THR A 13 9.86 0.31 9.06
CA THR A 13 11.13 -0.07 8.46
C THR A 13 12.14 1.08 8.57
N PRO A 14 13.45 0.79 8.47
CA PRO A 14 14.48 1.81 8.37
C PRO A 14 14.55 2.48 6.99
N PHE A 15 13.69 2.10 6.05
CA PHE A 15 13.75 2.55 4.66
C PHE A 15 12.70 3.63 4.38
N TYR A 16 12.97 4.49 3.41
CA TYR A 16 11.94 5.37 2.84
C TYR A 16 11.03 4.56 1.93
N LEU A 17 9.73 4.85 1.99
CA LEU A 17 8.76 4.36 1.00
C LEU A 17 8.52 5.47 -0.01
N ILE A 18 8.94 5.23 -1.26
CA ILE A 18 8.86 6.21 -2.34
C ILE A 18 7.69 5.83 -3.24
N PRO A 19 6.68 6.70 -3.43
CA PRO A 19 5.58 6.46 -4.35
C PRO A 19 6.05 6.09 -5.75
N ASN A 20 5.47 5.05 -6.34
CA ASN A 20 5.82 4.60 -7.69
C ASN A 20 4.61 4.48 -8.65
N GLY A 21 3.43 4.90 -8.21
CA GLY A 21 2.23 4.89 -9.01
C GLY A 21 0.98 4.78 -8.16
N GLN A 22 -0.16 5.09 -8.76
CA GLN A 22 -1.47 4.91 -8.18
C GLN A 22 -2.47 4.67 -9.30
N PHE A 23 -3.47 3.82 -9.04
CA PHE A 23 -4.51 3.51 -10.00
C PHE A 23 -5.85 3.34 -9.29
N ALA A 24 -6.85 4.12 -9.71
CA ALA A 24 -8.23 3.96 -9.28
C ALA A 24 -8.94 2.98 -10.23
N TYR A 25 -9.43 1.86 -9.71
CA TYR A 25 -10.22 0.89 -10.45
C TYR A 25 -11.68 1.34 -10.57
N TRP A 26 -12.23 1.83 -9.45
CA TRP A 26 -13.54 2.47 -9.36
C TRP A 26 -13.45 3.75 -8.55
N GLY A 27 -14.27 4.75 -8.92
CA GLY A 27 -14.21 6.09 -8.34
C GLY A 27 -13.05 6.91 -8.89
N ASN A 28 -12.56 7.84 -8.07
CA ASN A 28 -11.51 8.80 -8.37
C ASN A 28 -10.40 8.73 -7.34
N THR A 29 -9.18 9.06 -7.77
CA THR A 29 -8.10 9.48 -6.87
C THR A 29 -8.36 10.91 -6.41
N ASN A 30 -8.67 11.09 -5.13
CA ASN A 30 -8.83 12.41 -4.53
C ASN A 30 -7.48 13.00 -4.08
N SER A 31 -6.56 12.14 -3.63
CA SER A 31 -5.17 12.50 -3.35
C SER A 31 -4.21 11.34 -3.63
N GLY A 32 -2.98 11.69 -4.00
CA GLY A 32 -1.91 10.73 -4.27
C GLY A 32 -1.13 10.30 -3.03
N PRO A 33 -0.41 9.17 -3.10
CA PRO A 33 0.53 8.75 -2.06
C PRO A 33 1.70 9.73 -1.88
N GLU A 34 2.14 9.91 -0.65
CA GLU A 34 3.33 10.71 -0.31
C GLU A 34 4.55 9.84 0.00
N THR A 35 5.75 10.42 -0.03
CA THR A 35 6.95 9.74 0.46
C THR A 35 6.89 9.58 1.98
N ILE A 36 7.05 8.35 2.46
CA ILE A 36 6.93 8.03 3.89
C ILE A 36 8.31 7.79 4.47
N LYS A 37 8.62 8.52 5.54
CA LYS A 37 9.90 8.43 6.25
C LYS A 37 10.01 7.10 7.01
N PRO A 38 11.22 6.67 7.35
CA PRO A 38 11.42 5.55 8.27
C PRO A 38 10.70 5.80 9.60
N TYR A 39 10.11 4.75 10.18
CA TYR A 39 9.46 4.78 11.49
C TYR A 39 8.37 5.87 11.65
N SER A 40 7.61 6.12 10.58
CA SER A 40 6.50 7.08 10.57
C SER A 40 5.26 6.51 9.91
N ILE A 41 4.13 7.18 10.12
CA ILE A 41 2.89 6.96 9.36
C ILE A 41 2.77 8.06 8.32
N GLY A 42 2.34 7.72 7.11
CA GLY A 42 2.02 8.69 6.07
C GLY A 42 0.87 8.23 5.19
N SER A 43 0.44 9.12 4.30
CA SER A 43 -0.72 8.90 3.42
C SER A 43 -0.36 8.07 2.20
N GLY A 44 -1.13 6.99 1.99
CA GLY A 44 -1.17 6.19 0.78
C GLY A 44 -2.07 6.79 -0.31
N GLY A 45 -2.64 7.96 -0.08
CA GLY A 45 -3.64 8.58 -0.92
C GLY A 45 -5.07 8.25 -0.50
N VAL A 46 -6.02 8.87 -1.20
CA VAL A 46 -7.46 8.74 -0.92
C VAL A 46 -8.19 8.36 -2.21
N PHE A 47 -8.96 7.28 -2.15
CA PHE A 47 -9.90 6.87 -3.18
C PHE A 47 -11.30 7.27 -2.77
N GLN A 48 -12.09 7.81 -3.68
CA GLN A 48 -13.44 8.28 -3.40
C GLN A 48 -14.35 8.00 -4.57
N ALA A 49 -15.62 7.68 -4.32
CA ALA A 49 -16.62 7.50 -5.36
C ALA A 49 -16.73 8.74 -6.26
N SER A 50 -16.86 8.49 -7.57
CA SER A 50 -16.87 9.55 -8.59
C SER A 50 -18.23 10.25 -8.72
N ALA A 51 -19.31 9.61 -8.27
CA ALA A 51 -20.65 10.16 -8.22
C ALA A 51 -21.46 9.43 -7.13
N ALA A 52 -22.34 10.17 -6.44
CA ALA A 52 -23.34 9.61 -5.55
C ALA A 52 -24.73 9.67 -6.22
N PRO A 53 -25.65 8.74 -5.95
CA PRO A 53 -25.47 7.48 -5.21
C PRO A 53 -25.01 6.34 -6.14
N TRP A 54 -24.63 5.18 -5.58
CA TRP A 54 -24.47 3.90 -6.27
C TRP A 54 -23.10 3.55 -6.88
N VAL A 55 -22.01 4.16 -6.40
CA VAL A 55 -20.66 3.86 -6.89
C VAL A 55 -19.72 3.71 -5.70
N GLY A 56 -19.11 2.53 -5.56
CA GLY A 56 -18.06 2.28 -4.57
C GLY A 56 -16.74 2.97 -4.93
N SER A 57 -15.72 2.75 -4.13
CA SER A 57 -14.36 3.20 -4.45
C SER A 57 -13.37 2.05 -4.31
N ALA A 58 -12.42 1.95 -5.25
CA ALA A 58 -11.41 0.92 -5.19
C ALA A 58 -10.16 1.33 -5.97
N GLY A 59 -9.00 0.91 -5.50
CA GLY A 59 -7.75 1.22 -6.17
C GLY A 59 -6.54 0.62 -5.51
N ILE A 60 -5.39 0.93 -6.11
CA ILE A 60 -4.07 0.54 -5.64
C ILE A 60 -3.14 1.75 -5.55
N SER A 61 -2.36 1.76 -4.48
CA SER A 61 -1.23 2.68 -4.30
C SER A 61 0.05 1.87 -4.25
N GLY A 62 1.06 2.35 -4.97
CA GLY A 62 2.32 1.67 -5.14
C GLY A 62 3.48 2.42 -4.49
N TYR A 63 4.40 1.65 -3.92
CA TYR A 63 5.61 2.15 -3.28
C TYR A 63 6.84 1.36 -3.72
N THR A 64 8.00 1.98 -3.56
CA THR A 64 9.31 1.32 -3.66
C THR A 64 10.16 1.56 -2.44
N ILE A 65 10.95 0.53 -2.09
CA ILE A 65 12.18 0.68 -1.32
C ILE A 65 13.33 0.60 -2.32
N ALA A 66 14.27 1.54 -2.25
CA ALA A 66 15.36 1.63 -3.22
C ALA A 66 16.46 0.58 -2.98
N ASN A 67 16.75 0.26 -1.72
CA ASN A 67 17.79 -0.68 -1.36
C ASN A 67 17.39 -1.57 -0.15
N PRO A 68 17.15 -2.88 -0.37
CA PRO A 68 17.07 -3.53 -1.68
C PRO A 68 15.88 -3.03 -2.50
N ALA A 69 15.97 -3.12 -3.83
CA ALA A 69 14.88 -2.74 -4.71
C ALA A 69 13.66 -3.65 -4.51
N ILE A 70 12.61 -3.11 -3.90
CA ILE A 70 11.35 -3.81 -3.62
C ILE A 70 10.20 -2.94 -4.09
N TRP A 71 9.30 -3.51 -4.87
CA TRP A 71 8.05 -2.91 -5.28
C TRP A 71 6.93 -3.43 -4.39
N ILE A 72 6.11 -2.52 -3.91
CA ILE A 72 5.01 -2.77 -2.99
C ILE A 72 3.74 -2.26 -3.65
N ALA A 73 2.66 -3.03 -3.54
CA ALA A 73 1.33 -2.62 -3.94
C ALA A 73 0.35 -2.83 -2.78
N MET A 74 -0.49 -1.83 -2.55
CA MET A 74 -1.49 -1.80 -1.49
C MET A 74 -2.83 -1.56 -2.15
N LEU A 75 -3.80 -2.44 -1.90
CA LEU A 75 -5.13 -2.40 -2.51
C LEU A 75 -6.17 -2.17 -1.43
N GLY A 76 -7.15 -1.34 -1.75
CA GLY A 76 -8.37 -1.13 -0.97
C GLY A 76 -9.58 -1.12 -1.89
N SER A 77 -10.67 -1.71 -1.43
CA SER A 77 -11.95 -1.79 -2.13
C SER A 77 -13.09 -1.63 -1.13
N ASP A 78 -13.99 -0.71 -1.44
CA ASP A 78 -15.18 -0.34 -0.68
C ASP A 78 -16.36 -0.29 -1.68
N PRO A 79 -17.06 -1.44 -1.86
CA PRO A 79 -18.14 -1.55 -2.82
C PRO A 79 -19.45 -0.98 -2.27
N ASP A 80 -20.23 -0.32 -3.14
CA ASP A 80 -21.54 0.27 -2.77
C ASP A 80 -22.66 -0.78 -2.62
N TRP A 81 -22.47 -1.99 -3.15
CA TRP A 81 -23.45 -3.07 -3.00
C TRP A 81 -23.32 -3.81 -1.67
N SER A 82 -24.42 -3.88 -0.91
CA SER A 82 -24.58 -4.58 0.37
C SER A 82 -24.23 -6.08 0.39
N ALA A 83 -23.81 -6.65 -0.74
CA ALA A 83 -23.39 -8.03 -0.88
C ALA A 83 -21.87 -8.24 -0.68
N GLU A 84 -21.06 -7.18 -0.73
CA GLU A 84 -19.61 -7.29 -0.60
C GLU A 84 -19.09 -6.42 0.55
N ALA A 85 -18.21 -6.99 1.37
CA ALA A 85 -17.56 -6.27 2.45
C ALA A 85 -16.31 -5.54 1.92
N ASN A 86 -15.95 -4.45 2.60
CA ASN A 86 -14.69 -3.76 2.38
C ASN A 86 -13.52 -4.74 2.45
N SER A 87 -12.56 -4.59 1.55
CA SER A 87 -11.37 -5.45 1.51
C SER A 87 -10.10 -4.64 1.28
N ALA A 88 -9.02 -5.04 1.96
CA ALA A 88 -7.68 -4.57 1.71
C ALA A 88 -6.75 -5.74 1.42
N ARG A 89 -5.76 -5.52 0.55
CA ARG A 89 -4.86 -6.57 0.08
C ARG A 89 -3.47 -6.02 -0.21
N VAL A 90 -2.48 -6.90 -0.25
CA VAL A 90 -1.07 -6.51 -0.37
C VAL A 90 -0.31 -7.38 -1.36
N ALA A 91 0.69 -6.78 -1.99
CA ALA A 91 1.69 -7.49 -2.80
C ALA A 91 3.07 -6.84 -2.62
N MET A 92 4.11 -7.68 -2.70
CA MET A 92 5.51 -7.25 -2.71
C MET A 92 6.28 -8.07 -3.73
N SER A 93 7.27 -7.47 -4.38
CA SER A 93 8.07 -8.11 -5.41
C SER A 93 9.46 -7.49 -5.52
N THR A 94 10.46 -8.30 -5.85
CA THR A 94 11.81 -7.82 -6.25
C THR A 94 11.89 -7.46 -7.74
N LYS A 95 10.79 -7.64 -8.47
CA LYS A 95 10.59 -7.16 -9.85
C LYS A 95 9.57 -6.02 -9.85
N PRO A 96 9.65 -5.10 -10.84
CA PRO A 96 8.69 -4.02 -10.97
C PRO A 96 7.24 -4.48 -10.92
N LEU A 97 6.43 -3.77 -10.13
CA LEU A 97 4.97 -3.84 -10.15
C LEU A 97 4.45 -2.56 -10.80
N THR A 98 3.58 -2.71 -11.80
CA THR A 98 2.89 -1.59 -12.43
C THR A 98 1.53 -1.42 -11.77
N MET A 99 1.22 -0.21 -11.29
CA MET A 99 -0.09 0.08 -10.73
C MET A 99 -1.11 0.23 -11.87
N ASP A 100 -1.73 -0.88 -12.26
CA ASP A 100 -2.73 -0.94 -13.32
C ASP A 100 -3.88 -1.89 -12.99
N LYS A 101 -4.80 -2.04 -13.95
CA LYS A 101 -5.96 -2.92 -13.86
C LYS A 101 -5.57 -4.39 -13.68
N ASP A 102 -4.50 -4.85 -14.31
CA ASP A 102 -4.10 -6.25 -14.27
C ASP A 102 -3.55 -6.60 -12.88
N LEU A 103 -2.74 -5.73 -12.30
CA LEU A 103 -2.27 -5.89 -10.92
C LEU A 103 -3.42 -5.81 -9.91
N TYR A 104 -4.36 -4.86 -10.09
CA TYR A 104 -5.56 -4.77 -9.25
C TYR A 104 -6.33 -6.10 -9.26
N ASN A 105 -6.65 -6.63 -10.44
CA ASN A 105 -7.40 -7.87 -10.59
C ASN A 105 -6.64 -9.07 -10.01
N TYR A 106 -5.32 -9.13 -10.23
CA TYR A 106 -4.48 -10.17 -9.64
C TYR A 106 -4.55 -10.14 -8.11
N MET A 107 -4.30 -8.98 -7.48
CA MET A 107 -4.40 -8.81 -6.03
C MET A 107 -5.83 -9.15 -5.53
N TYR A 108 -6.85 -8.72 -6.28
CA TYR A 108 -8.25 -9.03 -5.99
C TYR A 108 -8.61 -10.53 -6.19
N SER A 109 -7.81 -11.30 -6.92
CA SER A 109 -8.01 -12.76 -7.00
C SER A 109 -7.30 -13.52 -5.88
N VAL A 110 -6.05 -13.15 -5.55
CA VAL A 110 -5.21 -13.94 -4.61
C VAL A 110 -5.51 -13.68 -3.14
N ASN A 111 -6.16 -12.55 -2.84
CA ASN A 111 -6.66 -12.20 -1.50
C ASN A 111 -5.61 -12.29 -0.38
N VAL A 112 -4.41 -11.78 -0.65
CA VAL A 112 -3.32 -11.78 0.32
C VAL A 112 -3.44 -10.55 1.22
N THR A 113 -3.51 -10.77 2.53
CA THR A 113 -3.59 -9.72 3.57
C THR A 113 -2.35 -9.65 4.47
N ASN A 114 -1.48 -10.65 4.38
CA ASN A 114 -0.21 -10.76 5.08
C ASN A 114 0.81 -11.42 4.14
N LEU A 115 1.93 -10.76 3.90
CA LEU A 115 2.97 -11.23 3.01
C LEU A 115 4.34 -10.96 3.62
N THR A 116 5.20 -11.98 3.62
CA THR A 116 6.61 -11.84 3.99
C THR A 116 7.49 -11.98 2.76
N LEU A 117 8.42 -11.05 2.57
CA LEU A 117 9.42 -11.07 1.52
C LEU A 117 10.84 -11.10 2.14
N PRO A 118 11.63 -12.15 1.86
CA PRO A 118 13.04 -12.18 2.26
C PRO A 118 13.84 -11.05 1.59
N THR A 119 14.81 -10.51 2.33
CA THR A 119 15.78 -9.53 1.82
C THR A 119 17.20 -10.00 2.16
N PRO A 120 18.25 -9.46 1.50
CA PRO A 120 19.63 -9.86 1.81
C PRO A 120 20.00 -9.72 3.29
N ASN A 121 19.38 -8.76 3.99
CA ASN A 121 19.70 -8.37 5.36
C ASN A 121 18.60 -8.72 6.38
N GLY A 122 17.63 -9.55 6.02
CA GLY A 122 16.49 -9.88 6.88
C GLY A 122 15.24 -10.26 6.10
N HIS A 123 14.09 -9.75 6.52
CA HIS A 123 12.84 -9.86 5.77
C HIS A 123 11.91 -8.69 6.08
N ILE A 124 11.01 -8.40 5.15
CA ILE A 124 9.93 -7.42 5.32
C ILE A 124 8.61 -8.18 5.41
N ASN A 125 7.81 -7.83 6.40
CA ASN A 125 6.43 -8.24 6.50
C ASN A 125 5.51 -7.06 6.15
N LEU A 126 4.52 -7.30 5.30
CA LEU A 126 3.48 -6.35 4.94
C LEU A 126 2.13 -6.94 5.29
N THR A 127 1.37 -6.22 6.11
CA THR A 127 0.01 -6.59 6.52
C THR A 127 -0.97 -5.47 6.22
N CYS A 128 -2.26 -5.80 6.10
CA CYS A 128 -3.30 -4.82 5.91
C CYS A 128 -4.59 -5.12 6.70
N SER A 129 -5.36 -4.06 6.96
CA SER A 129 -6.72 -4.12 7.50
C SER A 129 -7.54 -2.95 6.96
N ILE A 130 -8.87 -3.05 6.98
CA ILE A 130 -9.77 -1.98 6.53
C ILE A 130 -11.02 -1.96 7.41
N GLY A 131 -11.55 -0.77 7.71
CA GLY A 131 -12.82 -0.61 8.41
C GLY A 131 -14.03 -0.93 7.52
N SER A 132 -15.20 -1.12 8.13
CA SER A 132 -16.43 -1.57 7.47
C SER A 132 -17.37 -0.46 7.00
N ASP A 133 -17.07 0.80 7.29
CA ASP A 133 -17.93 1.94 6.95
C ASP A 133 -17.71 2.41 5.50
N ASP A 134 -18.66 3.15 4.93
CA ASP A 134 -18.50 3.76 3.59
C ASP A 134 -17.44 4.87 3.60
N ASP A 135 -17.17 5.50 4.75
CA ASP A 135 -16.03 6.42 4.93
C ASP A 135 -15.04 5.75 5.88
N THR A 136 -14.02 5.12 5.32
CA THR A 136 -13.15 4.20 6.06
C THR A 136 -11.67 4.47 5.80
N ALA A 137 -10.84 3.88 6.65
CA ALA A 137 -9.41 3.83 6.49
C ALA A 137 -8.94 2.38 6.26
N ALA A 138 -8.04 2.20 5.30
CA ALA A 138 -7.26 0.99 5.12
C ALA A 138 -5.86 1.22 5.71
N LEU A 139 -5.52 0.47 6.75
CA LEU A 139 -4.19 0.52 7.39
C LEU A 139 -3.30 -0.56 6.79
N PHE A 140 -2.13 -0.14 6.30
CA PHE A 140 -1.07 -1.03 5.83
C PHE A 140 0.16 -0.86 6.71
N THR A 141 0.66 -1.96 7.29
CA THR A 141 1.84 -1.92 8.15
C THR A 141 2.99 -2.69 7.51
N LEU A 142 4.08 -1.99 7.22
CA LEU A 142 5.37 -2.57 6.82
C LEU A 142 6.27 -2.70 8.04
N THR A 143 6.78 -3.91 8.30
CA THR A 143 7.73 -4.17 9.38
C THR A 143 8.99 -4.84 8.83
N PHE A 144 10.16 -4.30 9.15
CA PHE A 144 11.43 -4.92 8.81
C PHE A 144 11.99 -5.69 10.00
N TYR A 145 12.30 -6.96 9.77
CA TYR A 145 12.97 -7.83 10.73
C TYR A 145 14.41 -8.02 10.29
N LYS A 146 15.30 -7.32 10.99
CA LYS A 146 16.74 -7.34 10.74
C LYS A 146 17.32 -8.74 11.02
N GLY A 147 18.16 -9.22 10.11
CA GLY A 147 18.91 -10.46 10.29
C GLY A 147 19.97 -10.37 11.39
N THR A 148 20.35 -11.51 11.95
CA THR A 148 21.38 -11.58 13.00
C THR A 148 22.72 -11.03 12.51
N GLY A 149 23.31 -10.10 13.27
CA GLY A 149 24.64 -9.55 12.97
C GLY A 149 24.67 -8.47 11.87
N VAL A 150 23.53 -8.08 11.31
CA VAL A 150 23.43 -6.97 10.36
C VAL A 150 23.56 -5.63 11.10
N THR A 151 24.40 -4.73 10.59
CA THR A 151 24.53 -3.36 11.12
C THR A 151 23.64 -2.39 10.36
N ASP A 152 23.43 -1.18 10.88
CA ASP A 152 22.61 -0.16 10.19
C ASP A 152 23.29 0.35 8.92
N GLU A 153 24.62 0.40 8.89
CA GLU A 153 25.40 0.76 7.70
C GLU A 153 25.18 -0.25 6.56
N ALA A 154 25.08 -1.54 6.90
CA ALA A 154 24.86 -2.61 5.92
C ALA A 154 23.48 -2.53 5.24
N LEU A 155 22.53 -1.78 5.81
CA LEU A 155 21.20 -1.58 5.22
C LEU A 155 21.23 -0.61 4.03
N GLY A 156 22.24 0.26 3.94
CA GLY A 156 22.42 1.19 2.82
C GLY A 156 21.17 2.02 2.53
N VAL A 157 20.56 2.59 3.57
CA VAL A 157 19.33 3.39 3.47
C VAL A 157 19.56 4.57 2.52
N VAL A 158 18.73 4.66 1.49
CA VAL A 158 18.74 5.76 0.52
C VAL A 158 17.77 6.83 0.97
N VAL A 159 18.27 8.05 1.16
CA VAL A 159 17.46 9.23 1.44
C VAL A 159 17.02 9.82 0.09
N PRO A 160 15.71 9.93 -0.20
CA PRO A 160 15.22 10.60 -1.40
C PRO A 160 15.64 12.07 -1.40
N GLU A 161 15.98 12.62 -2.57
CA GLU A 161 16.18 14.06 -2.72
C GLU A 161 14.86 14.80 -2.47
N GLU A 162 14.87 15.85 -1.64
CA GLU A 162 13.70 16.71 -1.45
C GLU A 162 13.46 17.50 -2.75
N LYS A 163 12.25 17.37 -3.31
CA LYS A 163 11.79 18.17 -4.46
C LYS A 163 11.05 19.42 -4.00
#